data_AF-A0A358XU18-F1
#
_entry.id   AF-A0A358XU18-F1
#
_cell.length_a   1.000
_cell.length_b   1.000
_cell.length_c   1.000
_cell.angle_alpha   90.00
_cell.angle_beta   90.00
_cell.angle_gamma   90.00
#
_symmetry.space_group_name_H-M   'P 1'
#
loop_
_entity.id
_entity.type
_entity.pdbx_description
1 polymer ?
#
loop_
_entity_poly.entity_id
_entity_poly.type
_entity_poly.pdbx_seq_one_letter_code
_entity_poly.pdbx_strand_id
1 'polypeptide(L)' 'MSRTDGDAIGSWWEEHRDHIQPSEFVITKSGKVVMSTYSNSPIGRMDPAEALTLIRYLNAQRTDKGKS' A
#
# COMPACT_ATOMS: atom_id res chain seq x y z
N MET A 1 15.80 6.26 -1.39
CA MET A 1 15.63 4.85 -0.97
C MET A 1 16.60 4.02 -1.78
N SER A 2 17.30 3.12 -1.11
CA SER A 2 18.31 2.22 -1.67
C SER A 2 17.67 0.95 -2.24
N ARG A 3 18.43 0.16 -3.00
CA ARG A 3 17.99 -1.16 -3.48
C ARG A 3 17.64 -2.10 -2.34
N THR A 4 18.41 -2.03 -1.26
CA THR A 4 18.12 -2.75 -0.01
C THR A 4 16.78 -2.35 0.61
N ASP A 5 16.40 -1.06 0.57
CA ASP A 5 15.08 -0.63 1.04
C ASP A 5 13.97 -1.23 0.19
N GLY A 6 14.16 -1.28 -1.14
CA GLY A 6 13.21 -1.88 -2.08
C GLY A 6 13.05 -3.38 -1.87
N ASP A 7 14.16 -4.11 -1.74
CA ASP A 7 14.17 -5.55 -1.48
C ASP A 7 13.47 -5.88 -0.15
N ALA A 8 13.64 -5.05 0.88
CA ALA A 8 13.03 -5.25 2.19
C ALA A 8 11.49 -5.20 2.17
N ILE A 9 10.90 -4.46 1.23
CA ILE A 9 9.44 -4.32 1.10
C ILE A 9 8.88 -4.98 -0.18
N GLY A 10 9.73 -5.65 -0.96
CA GLY A 10 9.36 -6.27 -2.23
C GLY A 10 8.98 -5.25 -3.33
N SER A 11 9.49 -4.02 -3.24
CA SER A 11 9.28 -3.00 -4.26
C SER A 11 9.99 -3.36 -5.56
N TRP A 12 9.38 -2.97 -6.67
CA TRP A 12 10.04 -3.03 -7.97
C TRP A 12 11.12 -1.93 -8.07
N TRP A 13 12.34 -2.33 -8.40
CA TRP A 13 13.46 -1.44 -8.68
C TRP A 13 13.46 -0.99 -10.15
N GLU A 14 13.56 0.32 -10.39
CA GLU A 14 13.68 0.88 -11.73
C GLU A 14 15.15 1.05 -12.13
N GLU A 15 15.66 0.09 -12.90
CA GLU A 15 17.09 0.02 -13.27
C GLU A 15 17.56 1.26 -14.07
N HIS A 16 16.68 1.91 -14.85
CA HIS A 16 17.09 3.06 -15.67
C HIS A 16 17.28 4.36 -14.88
N ARG A 17 16.56 4.52 -13.76
CA ARG A 17 16.55 5.76 -12.97
C ARG A 17 17.07 5.57 -11.55
N ASP A 18 17.47 4.35 -11.22
CA ASP A 18 18.14 3.97 -9.97
C ASP A 18 17.32 4.33 -8.71
N HIS A 19 16.02 4.05 -8.76
CA HIS A 19 15.10 4.29 -7.65
C HIS A 19 14.07 3.17 -7.50
N ILE A 20 13.45 3.09 -6.32
CA ILE A 20 12.26 2.25 -6.15
C ILE A 20 11.05 2.89 -6.84
N GLN A 21 10.19 2.07 -7.44
CA GLN A 21 8.86 2.51 -7.85
C GLN A 21 7.93 2.63 -6.64
N PRO A 22 6.92 3.52 -6.68
CA PRO A 22 5.98 3.68 -5.58
C PRO A 22 5.32 2.34 -5.20
N SER A 23 5.35 2.04 -3.90
CA SER A 23 4.73 0.86 -3.31
C SER A 23 3.91 1.29 -2.11
N GLU A 24 2.61 0.99 -2.14
CA GLU A 24 1.65 1.44 -1.14
C GLU A 24 1.00 0.24 -0.46
N PHE A 25 0.97 0.25 0.88
CA PHE A 25 0.42 -0.83 1.69
C PHE A 25 -0.55 -0.29 2.73
N VAL A 26 -1.66 -1.00 2.94
CA VAL A 26 -2.53 -0.80 4.10
C VAL A 26 -2.34 -1.98 5.04
N ILE A 27 -1.96 -1.70 6.29
CA ILE A 27 -1.60 -2.69 7.29
C ILE A 27 -2.53 -2.56 8.50
N THR A 28 -3.06 -3.67 9.00
CA THR A 28 -3.83 -3.68 10.25
C THR A 28 -2.92 -3.49 11.46
N LYS A 29 -3.50 -3.16 12.62
CA LYS A 29 -2.76 -3.15 13.90
C LYS A 29 -2.10 -4.49 14.26
N SER A 30 -2.58 -5.61 13.71
CA SER A 30 -1.99 -6.94 13.92
C SER A 30 -0.86 -7.26 12.95
N GLY A 31 -0.44 -6.30 12.12
CA GLY A 31 0.61 -6.50 11.11
C GLY A 31 0.13 -7.19 9.82
N LYS A 32 -1.18 -7.38 9.63
CA LYS A 32 -1.70 -8.00 8.40
C LYS A 32 -1.80 -6.97 7.28
N VAL A 33 -1.21 -7.27 6.12
CA VAL A 33 -1.42 -6.50 4.89
C VAL A 33 -2.83 -6.78 4.37
N VAL A 34 -3.62 -5.72 4.15
CA VAL A 34 -4.99 -5.80 3.61
C VAL A 34 -5.13 -5.13 2.24
N MET A 35 -4.12 -4.38 1.81
CA MET A 35 -3.98 -3.87 0.46
C MET A 35 -2.50 -3.72 0.12
N SER A 36 -2.15 -3.99 -1.14
CA SER A 36 -0.83 -3.75 -1.72
C SER A 36 -1.01 -3.25 -3.15
N THR A 37 -0.45 -2.08 -3.45
CA THR A 37 -0.51 -1.45 -4.77
C THR A 37 0.88 -1.03 -5.21
N TYR A 38 1.16 -1.23 -6.48
CA TYR A 38 2.38 -0.80 -7.14
C TYR A 38 2.00 0.07 -8.34
N SER A 39 2.71 1.17 -8.55
CA SER A 39 2.51 2.01 -9.73
C SER A 39 3.83 2.23 -10.46
N ASN A 40 3.74 2.44 -11.77
CA ASN A 40 4.88 2.86 -12.58
C ASN A 40 4.81 4.37 -12.76
N SER A 41 5.80 5.11 -12.24
CA SER A 41 5.92 6.57 -12.44
C SER A 41 4.86 7.40 -11.64
N PRO A 42 4.63 8.72 -11.88
CA PRO A 42 3.81 9.56 -10.99
C PRO A 42 2.30 9.38 -11.14
N ILE A 43 1.85 8.55 -12.08
CA ILE A 43 0.42 8.35 -12.37
C ILE A 43 -0.10 7.20 -11.49
N GLY A 44 -1.29 7.37 -10.91
CA GLY A 44 -1.98 6.31 -10.17
C GLY A 44 -1.57 6.18 -8.70
N ARG A 45 -1.08 7.27 -8.08
CA ARG A 45 -1.01 7.34 -6.61
C ARG A 45 -2.40 7.48 -6.02
N MET A 46 -2.61 6.89 -4.85
CA MET A 46 -3.86 7.03 -4.13
C MET A 46 -4.05 8.48 -3.66
N ASP A 47 -5.21 9.07 -3.96
CA ASP A 47 -5.59 10.36 -3.42
C ASP A 47 -5.90 10.25 -1.90
N PRO A 48 -5.56 11.24 -1.06
CA PRO A 48 -5.84 11.17 0.38
C PRO A 48 -7.33 10.95 0.72
N ALA A 49 -8.27 11.49 -0.05
CA ALA A 49 -9.70 11.28 0.17
C ALA A 49 -10.14 9.85 -0.21
N GLU A 50 -9.55 9.28 -1.26
CA GLU A 50 -9.74 7.88 -1.64
C GLU A 50 -9.17 6.95 -0.56
N ALA A 51 -7.97 7.25 -0.03
CA ALA A 51 -7.37 6.51 1.07
C ALA A 51 -8.27 6.50 2.32
N LEU A 52 -8.81 7.66 2.70
CA LEU A 52 -9.74 7.76 3.83
C LEU A 52 -11.01 6.95 3.61
N THR A 53 -11.56 7.00 2.39
CA THR A 53 -12.76 6.24 2.01
C THR A 53 -12.51 4.73 2.12
N LEU A 54 -11.39 4.25 1.59
CA LEU A 54 -10.97 2.85 1.69
C LEU A 54 -10.79 2.42 3.16
N ILE A 55 -10.10 3.22 3.98
CA ILE A 55 -9.87 2.90 5.39
C ILE A 55 -11.21 2.79 6.14
N ARG A 56 -12.15 3.71 5.90
CA ARG A 56 -13.50 3.65 6.49
C ARG A 56 -14.24 2.37 6.08
N TYR A 57 -14.19 2.03 4.80
CA TYR A 57 -14.80 0.81 4.28
C TYR A 57 -14.21 -0.47 4.90
N LEU A 58 -12.89 -0.59 4.97
CA LEU A 58 -12.21 -1.73 5.59
C LEU A 58 -12.55 -1.86 7.08
N ASN A 59 -12.67 -0.75 7.81
CA ASN A 59 -13.06 -0.73 9.22
C ASN A 59 -14.52 -1.17 9.42
N ALA A 60 -15.44 -0.74 8.55
CA ALA A 60 -16.84 -1.17 8.59
C ALA A 60 -16.95 -2.69 8.38
N GLN A 61 -16.30 -3.24 7.34
CA GLN A 61 -16.28 -4.68 7.09
C GLN A 61 -15.73 -5.50 8.26
N ARG A 62 -14.68 -5.00 8.93
CA ARG A 62 -14.12 -5.67 10.10
C ARG A 62 -15.13 -5.75 11.25
N THR A 63 -15.91 -4.68 11.45
CA THR A 63 -16.90 -4.59 12.51
C THR A 63 -18.08 -5.53 12.26
N ASP A 64 -18.50 -5.67 11.00
CA ASP A 64 -19.59 -6.57 10.63
C ASP A 64 -19.20 -8.04 10.75
N LYS A 65 -17.96 -8.41 10.39
CA LYS A 65 -17.45 -9.78 10.63
C LYS A 65 -17.35 -10.18 12.10
N GLY A 66 -17.27 -9.23 13.03
CA GLY A 66 -17.26 -9.49 14.47
C GLY A 66 -18.65 -9.68 15.10
N LYS A 67 -19.72 -9.51 14.31
CA LYS A 67 -21.12 -9.67 14.75
C LYS A 67 -21.76 -10.99 14.30
N SER A 68 -21.03 -11.82 13.56
CA SER A 68 -21.49 -13.11 13.02
C SER A 68 -20.96 -14.29 13.83
#